data_AF-A0A1J5KQU0-F1
#
_entry.id   AF-A0A1J5KQU0-F1
#
_cell.length_a   1.000
_cell.length_b   1.000
_cell.length_c   1.000
_cell.angle_alpha   90.00
_cell.angle_beta   90.00
_cell.angle_gamma   90.00
#
_symmetry.space_group_name_H-M   'P 1'
#
loop_
_entity.id
_entity.type
_entity.pdbx_description
1 polymer ?
#
loop_
_entity_poly.entity_id
_entity_poly.type
_entity_poly.pdbx_seq_one_letter_code
_entity_poly.pdbx_strand_id
1 'polypeptide(L)'
;MNKGCQQNSSCTALIGKMNRELDKALKTGNQSRLNSFQRRYGIPLSFWTLKEDDLNTVTFDSRCARHRKKDSKIYEGIRYIKKTSTLLKDPSILMNIAISEDDIDSFYIMPRKALPNGISKGALHFTQEREGLFYYLNLSRQKIHASFKKLPEKEILETSCPLKLRESFAKRQKSANLYKSSFCKKIWNFDKQKYSTLIFGWSCL
;
A
#
# COMPACT_ATOMS: atom_id res chain seq x y z
N MET A 1 -20.32 17.06 4.37
CA MET A 1 -19.00 16.37 4.37
C MET A 1 -18.47 16.33 5.80
N ASN A 2 -18.01 15.16 6.28
CA ASN A 2 -17.46 15.03 7.62
C ASN A 2 -16.09 15.72 7.72
N LYS A 3 -15.83 16.48 8.80
CA LYS A 3 -14.53 17.16 9.00
C LYS A 3 -13.39 16.13 8.95
N GLY A 4 -12.30 16.45 8.28
CA GLY A 4 -11.12 15.57 8.14
C GLY A 4 -11.29 14.42 7.13
N CYS A 5 -12.41 14.34 6.42
CA CYS A 5 -12.57 13.47 5.26
C CYS A 5 -12.06 14.17 4.00
N GLN A 6 -11.48 13.38 3.09
CA GLN A 6 -11.02 13.86 1.79
C GLN A 6 -12.23 14.21 0.92
N GLN A 7 -12.08 15.20 0.04
CA GLN A 7 -13.13 15.55 -0.91
C GLN A 7 -13.44 14.36 -1.84
N ASN A 8 -14.69 14.26 -2.27
CA ASN A 8 -15.18 13.19 -3.16
C ASN A 8 -14.91 11.77 -2.63
N SER A 9 -15.04 11.58 -1.32
CA SER A 9 -14.91 10.28 -0.66
C SER A 9 -16.15 9.92 0.13
N SER A 10 -16.45 8.63 0.20
CA SER A 10 -17.32 8.10 1.26
C SER A 10 -16.46 7.87 2.50
N CYS A 11 -16.77 8.62 3.56
CA CYS A 11 -15.95 8.69 4.75
C CYS A 11 -16.79 8.97 5.99
N THR A 12 -16.67 8.09 6.98
CA THR A 12 -17.39 8.21 8.25
C THR A 12 -16.76 9.26 9.16
N ALA A 13 -17.54 9.78 10.12
CA ALA A 13 -17.04 10.73 11.11
C ALA A 13 -15.87 10.17 11.94
N LEU A 14 -15.88 8.86 12.20
CA LEU A 14 -14.79 8.15 12.90
C LEU A 14 -13.49 8.23 12.09
N ILE A 15 -13.54 7.92 10.80
CA ILE A 15 -12.34 7.97 9.95
C ILE A 15 -11.86 9.41 9.77
N GLY A 16 -12.78 10.37 9.61
CA GLY A 16 -12.44 11.79 9.61
C GLY A 16 -11.72 12.25 10.89
N LYS A 17 -12.09 11.70 12.06
CA LYS A 17 -11.36 11.91 13.31
C LYS A 17 -9.97 11.27 13.28
N MET A 18 -9.85 10.03 12.81
CA MET A 18 -8.55 9.33 12.70
C MET A 18 -7.58 10.08 11.77
N ASN A 19 -8.07 10.61 10.65
CA ASN A 19 -7.30 11.45 9.74
C ASN A 19 -6.71 12.66 10.45
N ARG A 20 -7.52 13.43 11.19
CA ARG A 20 -7.01 14.60 11.93
C ARG A 20 -6.00 14.24 13.00
N GLU A 21 -6.21 13.12 13.69
CA GLU A 21 -5.27 12.63 14.71
C GLU A 21 -3.95 12.17 14.09
N LEU A 22 -3.98 11.57 12.89
CA LEU A 22 -2.77 11.28 12.13
C LEU A 22 -2.06 12.58 11.74
N ASP A 23 -2.77 13.57 11.21
CA ASP A 23 -2.19 14.86 10.81
C ASP A 23 -1.49 15.53 12.00
N LYS A 24 -2.13 15.53 13.17
CA LYS A 24 -1.50 16.01 14.42
C LYS A 24 -0.24 15.22 14.77
N ALA A 25 -0.28 13.89 14.68
CA ALA A 25 0.88 13.06 14.98
C ALA A 25 2.03 13.33 14.00
N LEU A 26 1.74 13.50 12.71
CA LEU A 26 2.72 13.80 11.67
C LEU A 26 3.33 15.19 11.83
N LYS A 27 2.52 16.22 12.09
CA LYS A 27 2.99 17.61 12.29
C LYS A 27 4.00 17.76 13.43
N THR A 28 3.95 16.88 14.43
CA THR A 28 4.91 16.94 15.55
C THR A 28 6.30 16.45 15.18
N GLY A 29 6.47 15.66 14.12
CA GLY A 29 7.73 14.96 13.82
C GLY A 29 8.20 13.99 14.93
N ASN A 30 7.38 13.74 15.95
CA ASN A 30 7.78 12.99 17.14
C ASN A 30 7.40 11.51 17.00
N GLN A 31 8.41 10.62 16.99
CA GLN A 31 8.20 9.18 16.84
C GLN A 31 7.31 8.57 17.92
N SER A 32 7.37 9.05 19.17
CA SER A 32 6.52 8.54 20.25
C SER A 32 5.04 8.86 20.00
N ARG A 33 4.74 10.06 19.49
CA ARG A 33 3.38 10.46 19.10
C ARG A 33 2.86 9.61 17.94
N LEU A 34 3.68 9.39 16.90
CA LEU A 34 3.34 8.51 15.78
C LEU A 34 3.13 7.06 16.24
N ASN A 35 3.98 6.54 17.13
CA ASN A 35 3.83 5.21 17.72
C ASN A 35 2.53 5.09 18.51
N SER A 36 2.18 6.12 19.31
CA SER A 36 0.93 6.15 20.06
C SER A 36 -0.29 6.11 19.14
N PHE A 37 -0.27 6.91 18.07
CA PHE A 37 -1.29 6.88 17.03
C PHE A 37 -1.41 5.49 16.39
N GLN A 38 -0.28 4.91 15.94
CA GLN A 38 -0.24 3.60 15.30
C GLN A 38 -0.80 2.50 16.22
N ARG A 39 -0.46 2.49 17.51
CA ARG A 39 -0.99 1.49 18.45
C ARG A 39 -2.51 1.60 18.60
N ARG A 40 -3.03 2.83 18.64
CA ARG A 40 -4.45 3.09 18.82
C ARG A 40 -5.25 2.72 17.57
N TYR A 41 -4.84 3.24 16.42
CA TYR A 41 -5.64 3.23 15.20
C TYR A 41 -5.08 2.34 14.09
N GLY A 42 -3.78 2.06 14.09
CA GLY A 42 -3.08 1.50 12.94
C GLY A 42 -2.52 2.60 12.03
N ILE A 43 -2.11 2.22 10.83
CA ILE A 43 -1.61 3.12 9.78
C ILE A 43 -2.52 3.00 8.55
N PRO A 44 -2.83 4.10 7.85
CA PRO A 44 -3.64 4.02 6.65
C PRO A 44 -2.87 3.27 5.55
N LEU A 45 -3.50 2.25 4.97
CA LEU A 45 -3.00 1.56 3.81
C LEU A 45 -4.03 1.63 2.68
N SER A 46 -3.58 2.00 1.49
CA SER A 46 -4.42 2.12 0.30
C SER A 46 -4.47 0.82 -0.51
N PHE A 47 -5.64 0.48 -1.02
CA PHE A 47 -5.92 -0.75 -1.79
C PHE A 47 -7.07 -0.52 -2.78
N TRP A 48 -7.43 -1.56 -3.53
CA TRP A 48 -8.62 -1.58 -4.37
C TRP A 48 -9.73 -2.38 -3.69
N THR A 49 -10.99 -2.03 -3.89
CA THR A 49 -12.11 -2.74 -3.26
C THR A 49 -13.32 -2.84 -4.18
N LEU A 50 -14.14 -3.85 -3.95
CA LEU A 50 -15.43 -4.04 -4.62
C LEU A 50 -16.59 -3.31 -3.93
N LYS A 51 -16.34 -2.72 -2.75
CA LYS A 51 -17.35 -1.98 -1.99
C LYS A 51 -17.29 -0.49 -2.30
N GLU A 52 -18.44 0.08 -2.66
CA GLU A 52 -18.61 1.52 -2.78
C GLU A 52 -18.56 2.20 -1.41
N ASP A 53 -19.21 1.61 -0.41
CA ASP A 53 -19.28 2.12 0.96
C ASP A 53 -18.88 1.04 1.97
N ASP A 54 -18.08 1.44 2.96
CA ASP A 54 -17.69 0.56 4.07
C ASP A 54 -17.37 1.40 5.32
N LEU A 55 -17.94 1.02 6.47
CA LEU A 55 -17.86 1.80 7.71
C LEU A 55 -16.42 2.09 8.18
N ASN A 56 -15.48 1.23 7.80
CA ASN A 56 -14.09 1.26 8.24
C ASN A 56 -13.12 1.67 7.12
N THR A 57 -13.61 2.04 5.94
CA THR A 57 -12.78 2.34 4.78
C THR A 57 -13.20 3.68 4.20
N VAL A 58 -12.22 4.53 3.89
CA VAL A 58 -12.47 5.65 3.00
C VAL A 58 -12.47 5.12 1.59
N THR A 59 -13.57 5.30 0.87
CA THR A 59 -13.68 4.84 -0.52
C THR A 59 -13.79 6.02 -1.48
N PHE A 60 -13.28 5.81 -2.70
CA PHE A 60 -13.36 6.77 -3.80
C PHE A 60 -13.68 6.03 -5.09
N ASP A 61 -14.37 6.69 -6.00
CA ASP A 61 -14.50 6.21 -7.36
C ASP A 61 -13.12 6.05 -8.02
N SER A 62 -12.91 4.91 -8.68
CA SER A 62 -11.71 4.76 -9.48
C SER A 62 -11.77 5.65 -10.72
N ARG A 63 -10.70 6.42 -10.93
CA ARG A 63 -10.51 7.18 -12.18
C ARG A 63 -10.29 6.27 -13.39
N CYS A 64 -10.02 4.99 -13.20
CA CYS A 64 -9.75 4.07 -14.29
C CYS A 64 -11.02 3.65 -15.02
N ALA A 65 -11.05 3.75 -16.35
CA ALA A 65 -12.17 3.28 -17.17
C ALA A 65 -12.40 1.75 -17.01
N ARG A 66 -11.32 0.96 -16.88
CA ARG A 66 -11.42 -0.50 -16.67
C ARG A 66 -12.14 -0.88 -15.37
N HIS A 67 -12.07 -0.01 -14.36
CA HIS A 67 -12.66 -0.20 -13.05
C HIS A 67 -14.09 0.36 -12.94
N ARG A 68 -14.62 0.99 -13.98
CA ARG A 68 -15.95 1.62 -13.99
C ARG A 68 -16.98 0.83 -14.81
N LYS A 69 -16.68 -0.44 -15.13
CA LYS A 69 -17.64 -1.35 -15.79
C LYS A 69 -18.84 -1.59 -14.87
N LYS A 70 -20.06 -1.48 -15.41
CA LYS A 70 -21.32 -1.48 -14.66
C LYS A 70 -21.43 -2.63 -13.64
N ASP A 71 -21.05 -3.84 -14.05
CA ASP A 71 -21.22 -5.06 -13.23
C ASP A 71 -19.92 -5.50 -12.52
N SER A 72 -18.85 -4.70 -12.60
CA SER A 72 -17.55 -5.02 -12.00
C SER A 72 -16.80 -3.76 -11.57
N LYS A 73 -17.52 -2.85 -10.90
CA LYS A 73 -16.92 -1.63 -10.39
C LYS A 73 -15.86 -1.95 -9.34
N ILE A 74 -14.73 -1.26 -9.45
CA ILE A 74 -13.63 -1.32 -8.50
C ILE A 74 -13.38 0.09 -7.99
N TYR A 75 -13.35 0.25 -6.68
CA TYR A 75 -13.17 1.50 -5.97
C TYR A 75 -11.78 1.56 -5.36
N GLU A 76 -11.33 2.77 -5.08
CA GLU A 76 -10.12 3.00 -4.28
C GLU A 76 -10.49 2.95 -2.81
N GLY A 77 -9.72 2.27 -1.98
CA GLY A 77 -9.96 2.16 -0.53
C GLY A 77 -8.75 2.59 0.28
N ILE A 78 -8.98 3.23 1.43
CA ILE A 78 -7.98 3.48 2.46
C ILE A 78 -8.53 2.99 3.81
N ARG A 79 -7.84 2.04 4.45
CA ARG A 79 -8.21 1.51 5.77
C ARG A 79 -7.03 1.63 6.72
N TYR A 80 -7.30 2.02 7.95
CA TYR A 80 -6.31 1.98 9.01
C TYR A 80 -6.15 0.55 9.51
N ILE A 81 -4.93 0.02 9.43
CA ILE A 81 -4.63 -1.36 9.80
C ILE A 81 -3.47 -1.47 10.78
N LYS A 82 -3.55 -2.46 11.67
CA LYS A 82 -2.47 -2.80 12.62
C LYS A 82 -1.60 -3.95 12.15
N LYS A 83 -2.13 -4.80 11.27
CA LYS A 83 -1.46 -5.96 10.68
C LYS A 83 -1.90 -6.08 9.23
N THR A 84 -0.97 -6.40 8.32
CA THR A 84 -1.28 -6.58 6.89
C THR A 84 -2.25 -7.74 6.65
N SER A 85 -2.20 -8.77 7.50
CA SER A 85 -3.08 -9.94 7.40
C SER A 85 -4.56 -9.65 7.64
N THR A 86 -4.94 -8.52 8.23
CA THR A 86 -6.36 -8.16 8.37
C THR A 86 -7.02 -7.87 7.03
N LEU A 87 -6.26 -7.38 6.05
CA LEU A 87 -6.77 -7.14 4.71
C LEU A 87 -7.00 -8.44 3.92
N LEU A 88 -6.20 -9.48 4.20
CA LEU A 88 -6.34 -10.78 3.54
C LEU A 88 -7.66 -11.50 3.86
N LYS A 89 -8.28 -11.16 5.00
CA LYS A 89 -9.53 -11.79 5.48
C LYS A 89 -10.78 -11.21 4.82
N ASP A 90 -10.68 -10.06 4.17
CA ASP A 90 -11.82 -9.39 3.53
C ASP A 90 -11.81 -9.69 2.03
N PRO A 91 -12.72 -10.53 1.51
CA PRO A 91 -12.72 -10.92 0.09
C PRO A 91 -13.05 -9.74 -0.83
N SER A 92 -13.67 -8.66 -0.30
CA SER A 92 -13.94 -7.45 -1.07
C SER A 92 -12.69 -6.58 -1.28
N ILE A 93 -11.57 -6.91 -0.62
CA ILE A 93 -10.31 -6.18 -0.74
C ILE A 93 -9.39 -6.85 -1.77
N LEU A 94 -9.04 -6.04 -2.76
CA LEU A 94 -8.12 -6.33 -3.85
C LEU A 94 -6.80 -5.60 -3.56
N MET A 95 -5.87 -6.29 -2.90
CA MET A 95 -4.61 -5.68 -2.48
C MET A 95 -3.61 -5.54 -3.63
N ASN A 96 -2.76 -4.54 -3.52
CA ASN A 96 -1.56 -4.47 -4.35
C ASN A 96 -0.51 -5.35 -3.71
N ILE A 97 0.14 -6.16 -4.54
CA ILE A 97 1.16 -7.10 -4.09
C ILE A 97 2.46 -6.90 -4.86
N ALA A 98 3.55 -7.21 -4.19
CA ALA A 98 4.86 -7.35 -4.80
C ALA A 98 5.42 -8.75 -4.51
N ILE A 99 6.05 -9.37 -5.50
CA ILE A 99 6.71 -10.68 -5.36
C ILE A 99 8.19 -10.48 -5.66
N SER A 100 9.05 -11.06 -4.84
CA SER A 100 10.51 -11.00 -5.02
C SER A 100 10.99 -12.22 -5.78
N GLU A 101 11.96 -12.05 -6.67
CA GLU A 101 12.68 -13.17 -7.29
C GLU A 101 13.42 -14.02 -6.24
N ASP A 102 13.84 -13.41 -5.13
CA ASP A 102 14.49 -14.11 -4.01
C ASP A 102 13.53 -15.03 -3.22
N ASP A 103 12.21 -14.83 -3.34
CA ASP A 103 11.19 -15.65 -2.69
C ASP A 103 9.88 -15.54 -3.49
N ILE A 104 9.78 -16.37 -4.52
CA ILE A 104 8.69 -16.39 -5.49
C ILE A 104 7.38 -16.95 -4.90
N ASP A 105 7.47 -17.72 -3.81
CA ASP A 105 6.33 -18.39 -3.18
C ASP A 105 5.62 -17.49 -2.18
N SER A 106 6.13 -16.29 -1.93
CA SER A 106 5.54 -15.33 -1.03
C SER A 106 5.29 -13.97 -1.69
N PHE A 107 4.56 -13.10 -0.99
CA PHE A 107 4.27 -11.76 -1.48
C PHE A 107 4.24 -10.75 -0.33
N TYR A 108 4.55 -9.52 -0.68
CA TYR A 108 4.34 -8.35 0.17
C TYR A 108 3.02 -7.69 -0.20
N ILE A 109 2.31 -7.17 0.80
CA ILE A 109 1.20 -6.25 0.58
C ILE A 109 1.79 -4.85 0.55
N MET A 110 1.35 -4.03 -0.41
CA MET A 110 1.89 -2.68 -0.62
C MET A 110 0.77 -1.65 -0.77
N PRO A 111 1.05 -0.36 -0.49
CA PRO A 111 0.10 0.71 -0.77
C PRO A 111 -0.07 0.88 -2.28
N ARG A 112 -1.21 1.43 -2.69
CA ARG A 112 -1.40 1.92 -4.05
C ARG A 112 -0.48 3.10 -4.34
N LYS A 113 -0.12 3.25 -5.62
CA LYS A 113 0.63 4.40 -6.17
C LYS A 113 1.97 4.65 -5.46
N ALA A 114 2.56 3.61 -4.87
CA ALA A 114 3.85 3.68 -4.20
C ALA A 114 4.75 2.54 -4.67
N LEU A 115 6.03 2.83 -4.86
CA LEU A 115 7.07 1.82 -5.03
C LEU A 115 7.94 1.81 -3.78
N PRO A 116 8.47 0.63 -3.39
CA PRO A 116 9.40 0.59 -2.28
C PRO A 116 10.73 1.24 -2.68
N ASN A 117 11.33 2.02 -1.78
CA ASN A 117 12.66 2.60 -1.97
C ASN A 117 13.80 1.70 -1.48
N GLY A 118 13.47 0.56 -0.85
CA GLY A 118 14.45 -0.38 -0.36
C GLY A 118 13.85 -1.60 0.31
N ILE A 119 14.69 -2.60 0.55
CA ILE A 119 14.37 -3.81 1.32
C ILE A 119 15.35 -3.89 2.48
N SER A 120 14.84 -4.01 3.71
CA SER A 120 15.67 -4.28 4.89
C SER A 120 14.87 -4.99 5.96
N LYS A 121 15.51 -5.95 6.63
CA LYS A 121 14.97 -6.83 7.66
C LYS A 121 13.70 -7.55 7.20
N GLY A 122 13.70 -8.01 5.94
CA GLY A 122 12.55 -8.69 5.33
C GLY A 122 11.29 -7.81 5.19
N ALA A 123 11.44 -6.48 5.19
CA ALA A 123 10.37 -5.52 4.97
C ALA A 123 10.67 -4.64 3.76
N LEU A 124 9.61 -4.26 3.05
CA LEU A 124 9.63 -3.21 2.04
C LEU A 124 9.48 -1.85 2.70
N HIS A 125 10.31 -0.90 2.27
CA HIS A 125 10.33 0.46 2.79
C HIS A 125 9.70 1.40 1.77
N PHE A 126 8.83 2.30 2.21
CA PHE A 126 8.16 3.27 1.35
C PHE A 126 8.28 4.66 1.97
N THR A 127 8.47 5.67 1.13
CA THR A 127 8.26 7.06 1.53
C THR A 127 6.79 7.39 1.31
N GLN A 128 6.16 8.02 2.30
CA GLN A 128 4.78 8.47 2.24
C GLN A 128 4.75 9.98 2.45
N GLU A 129 3.92 10.66 1.69
CA GLU A 129 3.69 12.10 1.76
C GLU A 129 2.20 12.34 2.03
N ARG A 130 1.92 13.30 2.89
CA ARG A 130 0.57 13.76 3.19
C ARG A 130 0.58 15.23 3.57
N GLU A 131 0.04 16.08 2.70
CA GLU A 131 -0.05 17.53 2.92
C GLU A 131 1.30 18.18 3.27
N GLY A 132 2.36 17.77 2.57
CA GLY A 132 3.74 18.22 2.78
C GLY A 132 4.47 17.54 3.94
N LEU A 133 3.82 16.61 4.65
CA LEU A 133 4.42 15.87 5.76
C LEU A 133 4.88 14.50 5.30
N PHE A 134 6.13 14.15 5.62
CA PHE A 134 6.75 12.90 5.21
C PHE A 134 6.86 11.92 6.38
N TYR A 135 6.59 10.64 6.09
CA TYR A 135 6.89 9.52 7.00
C TYR A 135 7.28 8.28 6.19
N TYR A 136 7.90 7.32 6.85
CA TYR A 136 8.41 6.09 6.23
C TYR A 136 7.60 4.90 6.69
N LEU A 137 7.13 4.11 5.74
CA LEU A 137 6.35 2.92 5.99
C LEU A 137 7.21 1.67 5.78
N ASN A 138 7.23 0.80 6.79
CA ASN A 138 7.88 -0.49 6.76
C ASN A 138 6.79 -1.56 6.68
N LEU A 139 6.73 -2.29 5.57
CA LEU A 139 5.76 -3.37 5.35
C LEU A 139 6.50 -4.70 5.23
N SER A 140 6.41 -5.51 6.28
CA SER A 140 6.71 -6.93 6.17
C SER A 140 5.44 -7.70 5.80
N ARG A 141 5.57 -9.01 5.61
CA ARG A 141 4.42 -9.88 5.28
C ARG A 141 3.31 -9.85 6.33
N GLN A 142 3.63 -9.56 7.59
CA GLN A 142 2.68 -9.60 8.70
C GLN A 142 2.55 -8.28 9.47
N LYS A 143 3.59 -7.42 9.41
CA LYS A 143 3.69 -6.22 10.25
C LYS A 143 3.73 -4.97 9.38
N ILE A 144 3.12 -3.92 9.91
CA ILE A 144 3.13 -2.56 9.37
C ILE A 144 3.68 -1.62 10.44
N HIS A 145 4.61 -0.76 10.06
CA HIS A 145 5.18 0.22 10.98
C HIS A 145 5.53 1.53 10.28
N ALA A 146 5.10 2.64 10.86
CA ALA A 146 5.46 3.98 10.41
C ALA A 146 6.54 4.60 11.30
N SER A 147 7.53 5.24 10.69
CA SER A 147 8.57 5.97 11.40
C SER A 147 8.95 7.26 10.69
N PHE A 148 9.64 8.16 11.39
CA PHE A 148 10.33 9.31 10.77
C PHE A 148 11.78 8.99 10.39
N LYS A 149 12.24 7.75 10.67
CA LYS A 149 13.59 7.32 10.32
C LYS A 149 13.69 7.00 8.83
N LYS A 150 14.35 7.87 8.09
CA LYS A 150 14.68 7.68 6.67
C LYS A 150 15.72 6.55 6.51
N LEU A 151 15.51 5.66 5.54
CA LEU A 151 16.57 4.79 5.03
C LEU A 151 17.43 5.51 3.99
N PRO A 152 18.71 5.14 3.83
CA PRO A 152 19.50 5.64 2.70
C PRO A 152 18.77 5.41 1.38
N GLU A 153 18.83 6.37 0.47
CA GLU A 153 18.20 6.23 -0.84
C GLU A 153 19.16 5.53 -1.79
N LYS A 154 18.62 4.58 -2.54
CA LYS A 154 19.28 3.90 -3.65
C LYS A 154 18.37 3.97 -4.85
N GLU A 155 18.98 4.13 -6.02
CA GLU A 155 18.24 4.22 -7.27
C GLU A 155 17.43 2.94 -7.51
N ILE A 156 16.16 3.12 -7.92
CA ILE A 156 15.30 2.03 -8.40
C ILE A 156 15.58 1.85 -9.87
N LEU A 157 16.03 0.66 -10.28
CA LEU A 157 16.41 0.41 -11.66
C LEU A 157 15.31 -0.33 -12.42
N GLU A 158 15.17 -0.01 -13.70
CA GLU A 158 14.34 -0.77 -14.64
C GLU A 158 14.92 -2.15 -14.90
N THR A 159 14.05 -3.13 -15.12
CA THR A 159 14.46 -4.47 -15.55
C THR A 159 13.32 -5.21 -16.23
N SER A 160 13.65 -6.19 -17.07
CA SER A 160 12.67 -7.14 -17.58
C SER A 160 12.20 -8.09 -16.47
N CYS A 161 11.00 -8.65 -16.62
CA CYS A 161 10.46 -9.62 -15.68
C CYS A 161 10.84 -11.06 -16.04
N PRO A 162 11.54 -11.79 -15.17
CA PRO A 162 11.78 -13.23 -15.32
C PRO A 162 10.47 -14.00 -15.51
N LEU A 163 10.50 -15.08 -16.30
CA LEU A 163 9.29 -15.87 -16.61
C LEU A 163 8.63 -16.43 -15.34
N LYS A 164 9.41 -17.06 -14.47
CA LYS A 164 8.94 -17.63 -13.19
C LYS A 164 8.24 -16.58 -12.32
N LEU A 165 8.74 -15.35 -12.33
CA LEU A 165 8.19 -14.26 -11.53
C LEU A 165 6.84 -13.78 -12.10
N ARG A 166 6.72 -13.71 -13.43
CA ARG A 166 5.45 -13.42 -14.12
C ARG A 166 4.39 -14.49 -13.84
N GLU A 167 4.76 -15.75 -13.91
CA GLU A 167 3.86 -16.88 -13.62
C GLU A 167 3.39 -16.87 -12.17
N SER A 168 4.30 -16.65 -11.20
CA SER A 168 3.93 -16.52 -9.79
C SER A 168 2.97 -15.35 -9.57
N PHE A 169 3.23 -14.19 -10.19
CA PHE A 169 2.34 -13.04 -10.10
C PHE A 169 0.95 -13.32 -10.66
N ALA A 170 0.87 -13.94 -11.85
CA ALA A 170 -0.40 -14.29 -12.49
C ALA A 170 -1.26 -15.21 -11.61
N LYS A 171 -0.65 -16.24 -10.99
CA LYS A 171 -1.33 -17.16 -10.07
C LYS A 171 -1.93 -16.48 -8.83
N ARG A 172 -1.44 -15.29 -8.47
CA ARG A 172 -1.87 -14.54 -7.28
C ARG A 172 -2.86 -13.41 -7.58
N GLN A 173 -3.19 -13.17 -8.86
CA GLN A 173 -4.18 -12.16 -9.21
C GLN A 173 -5.58 -12.64 -8.83
N LYS A 174 -6.22 -11.91 -7.90
CA LYS A 174 -7.61 -12.18 -7.49
C LYS A 174 -8.66 -11.71 -8.50
N SER A 175 -8.30 -10.81 -9.41
CA SER A 175 -9.22 -10.23 -10.40
C SER A 175 -8.48 -9.90 -11.68
N ALA A 176 -8.95 -10.48 -12.80
CA ALA A 176 -8.40 -10.24 -14.13
C ALA A 176 -8.57 -8.78 -14.59
N ASN A 177 -9.52 -8.04 -14.00
CA ASN A 177 -9.77 -6.64 -14.34
C ASN A 177 -8.95 -5.64 -13.52
N LEU A 178 -8.23 -6.10 -12.49
CA LEU A 178 -7.49 -5.24 -11.57
C LEU A 178 -6.23 -4.64 -12.19
N TYR A 179 -5.48 -5.43 -12.95
CA TYR A 179 -4.22 -5.02 -13.55
C TYR A 179 -4.34 -4.96 -15.07
N LYS A 180 -3.83 -3.88 -15.69
CA LYS A 180 -3.61 -3.78 -17.13
C LYS A 180 -2.39 -4.61 -17.55
N SER A 181 -1.34 -4.61 -16.74
CA SER A 181 -0.15 -5.43 -16.94
C SER A 181 0.64 -5.60 -15.63
N SER A 182 1.82 -6.19 -15.71
CA SER A 182 2.81 -6.20 -14.62
C SER A 182 4.14 -5.64 -15.12
N PHE A 183 4.98 -5.17 -14.20
CA PHE A 183 6.31 -4.65 -14.49
C PHE A 183 7.27 -5.01 -13.35
N CYS A 184 8.57 -4.98 -13.66
CA CYS A 184 9.61 -5.32 -12.68
C CYS A 184 10.55 -4.14 -12.44
N LYS A 185 11.03 -4.06 -11.20
CA LYS A 185 12.09 -3.13 -10.81
C LYS A 185 13.15 -3.87 -10.01
N LYS A 186 14.38 -3.39 -10.08
CA LYS A 186 15.43 -3.78 -9.14
C LYS A 186 15.40 -2.82 -7.95
N ILE A 187 15.19 -3.36 -6.76
CA ILE A 187 15.14 -2.62 -5.50
C ILE A 187 16.34 -3.03 -4.66
N TRP A 188 17.07 -2.04 -4.12
CA TRP A 188 18.24 -2.33 -3.29
C TRP A 188 17.84 -3.05 -2.00
N ASN A 189 18.49 -4.17 -1.73
CA ASN A 189 18.35 -4.92 -0.50
C ASN A 189 19.54 -4.60 0.42
N PHE A 190 19.28 -3.87 1.49
CA PHE A 190 20.29 -3.42 2.45
C PHE A 190 20.90 -4.57 3.25
N ASP A 191 20.15 -5.65 3.46
CA ASP A 191 20.64 -6.80 4.21
C ASP A 191 21.62 -7.63 3.34
N LYS A 192 21.32 -7.75 2.04
CA LYS A 192 22.12 -8.53 1.09
C LYS A 192 23.19 -7.71 0.33
N GLN A 193 23.19 -6.39 0.49
CA GLN A 193 24.01 -5.45 -0.27
C GLN A 193 23.97 -5.66 -1.79
N LYS A 194 22.79 -5.99 -2.33
CA LYS A 194 22.58 -6.18 -3.77
C LYS A 194 21.16 -5.80 -4.17
N TYR A 195 20.94 -5.68 -5.47
CA TYR A 195 19.60 -5.49 -6.02
C TYR A 195 18.80 -6.80 -6.00
N SER A 196 17.55 -6.71 -5.56
CA SER A 196 16.53 -7.77 -5.69
C SER A 196 15.51 -7.36 -6.75
N THR A 197 15.18 -8.26 -7.67
CA THR A 197 14.13 -8.05 -8.67
C THR A 197 12.76 -8.28 -8.06
N LEU A 198 11.88 -7.29 -8.15
CA LEU A 198 10.48 -7.39 -7.70
C LEU A 198 9.54 -7.16 -8.87
N ILE A 199 8.44 -7.93 -8.92
CA ILE A 199 7.32 -7.72 -9.84
C ILE A 199 6.16 -7.03 -9.13
N PHE A 200 5.52 -6.12 -9.85
CA PHE A 200 4.40 -5.30 -9.39
C PHE A 200 3.26 -5.35 -10.41
N GLY A 201 2.03 -5.15 -9.93
CA GLY A 201 0.87 -4.96 -10.80
C GLY A 201 0.74 -3.51 -11.25
N TRP A 202 0.54 -3.30 -12.54
CA TRP A 202 0.13 -2.00 -13.08
C TRP A 202 -1.36 -2.02 -13.33
N SER A 203 -2.10 -1.36 -12.44
CA SER A 203 -3.56 -1.23 -12.55
C SER A 203 -3.92 -0.13 -13.53
N CYS A 204 -3.96 1.11 -13.04
CA CYS A 204 -4.19 2.31 -13.83
C CYS A 204 -3.53 3.51 -13.12
N LEU A 205 -3.12 4.51 -13.91
CA LEU A 205 -2.64 5.80 -13.40
C LEU A 205 -3.82 6.69 -12.97
#